data_AF-A0A9E3DQ23-F1
#
_entry.id   AF-A0A9E3DQ23-F1
#
_cell.length_a   1.000
_cell.length_b   1.000
_cell.length_c   1.000
_cell.angle_alpha   90.00
_cell.angle_beta   90.00
_cell.angle_gamma   90.00
#
_symmetry.space_group_name_H-M   'P 1'
#
loop_
_entity.id
_entity.type
_entity.pdbx_description
1 polymer ?
#
loop_
_entity_poly.entity_id
_entity_poly.type
_entity_poly.pdbx_seq_one_letter_code
_entity_poly.pdbx_strand_id
1 'polypeptide(L)'
;MRSDRLPGVSVAISGPRGSYVKTYGVSNLGTRAPMSLADHVRIASITKSFTATAVLEQVQRGRLSLSDKLSRWVSGIPNGRRITVRQLLAMRSGVYDYTSDPAWNRRFNANPVAPFKPSDVVAIIRRHKPLFAPGAKTQYADSNYVLLGIILEKVTGRSVESVITRDVIKRAGLRGTSFPTTPAMPRPYSHGYYAGDNGKGVIRDYTRVNPHLAWTAGGMISTLGDLVKWAKVLATGSLLSRSLQSQRLQFG
;
A
#
# COMPACT_ATOMS: atom_id res chain seq x y z
N MET A 1 -9.22 0.23 -29.53
CA MET A 1 -9.18 0.98 -28.25
C MET A 1 -8.49 2.31 -28.54
N ARG A 2 -9.24 3.32 -29.01
CA ARG A 2 -8.74 4.69 -29.13
C ARG A 2 -9.01 5.38 -27.79
N SER A 3 -8.03 5.32 -26.89
CA SER A 3 -7.94 6.23 -25.77
C SER A 3 -6.53 6.78 -25.79
N ASP A 4 -6.34 7.93 -26.43
CA ASP A 4 -5.03 8.54 -26.72
C ASP A 4 -4.27 9.02 -25.46
N ARG A 5 -4.59 8.46 -24.28
CA ARG A 5 -4.17 8.96 -22.96
C ARG A 5 -3.73 7.89 -21.97
N LEU A 6 -3.95 6.60 -22.27
CA LEU A 6 -3.38 5.50 -21.48
C LEU A 6 -2.23 4.89 -22.29
N PRO A 7 -0.96 5.11 -21.88
CA PRO A 7 0.19 4.61 -22.62
C PRO A 7 0.17 3.10 -22.81
N GLY A 8 -0.22 2.35 -21.78
CA GLY A 8 -0.37 0.91 -21.83
C GLY A 8 -1.19 0.38 -20.66
N VAL A 9 -1.59 -0.89 -20.78
CA VAL A 9 -2.33 -1.62 -19.74
C VAL A 9 -1.95 -3.09 -19.76
N SER A 10 -1.85 -3.70 -18.58
CA SER A 10 -1.65 -5.13 -18.38
C SER A 10 -2.85 -5.70 -17.62
N VAL A 11 -3.46 -6.78 -18.14
CA VAL A 11 -4.67 -7.38 -17.58
C VAL A 11 -4.45 -8.87 -17.36
N ALA A 12 -4.85 -9.37 -16.19
CA ALA A 12 -4.96 -10.80 -15.91
C ALA A 12 -6.30 -11.12 -15.26
N ILE A 13 -6.96 -12.15 -15.76
CA ILE A 13 -8.19 -12.75 -15.24
C ILE A 13 -7.93 -14.24 -15.10
N SER A 14 -8.30 -14.84 -13.97
CA SER A 14 -8.13 -16.27 -13.72
C SER A 14 -9.34 -16.81 -12.97
N GLY A 15 -9.86 -17.95 -13.42
CA GLY A 15 -10.99 -18.61 -12.77
C GLY A 15 -11.18 -20.05 -13.26
N PRO A 16 -12.28 -20.72 -12.85
CA PRO A 16 -12.53 -22.13 -13.19
C PRO A 16 -12.61 -22.40 -14.70
N ARG A 17 -12.95 -21.38 -15.50
CA ARG A 17 -13.07 -21.48 -16.97
C ARG A 17 -11.78 -21.14 -17.71
N GLY A 18 -10.66 -21.01 -17.00
CA GLY A 18 -9.35 -20.69 -17.57
C GLY A 18 -8.82 -19.31 -17.18
N SER A 19 -7.82 -18.86 -17.92
CA SER A 19 -7.14 -17.59 -17.68
C SER A 19 -7.06 -16.74 -18.95
N TYR A 20 -7.10 -15.42 -18.76
CA TYR A 20 -6.92 -14.42 -19.79
C TYR A 20 -5.85 -13.44 -19.33
N VAL A 21 -4.73 -13.37 -20.05
CA VAL A 21 -3.60 -12.51 -19.69
C VAL A 21 -3.14 -11.77 -20.94
N LYS A 22 -3.15 -10.44 -20.91
CA LYS A 22 -2.81 -9.62 -22.08
C LYS A 22 -2.23 -8.26 -21.69
N THR A 23 -1.32 -7.76 -22.51
CA THR A 23 -0.86 -6.38 -22.48
C THR A 23 -1.31 -5.63 -23.73
N TYR A 24 -1.48 -4.33 -23.59
CA TYR A 24 -1.73 -3.42 -24.70
C TYR A 24 -0.90 -2.15 -24.52
N GLY A 25 -0.52 -1.52 -25.63
CA GLY A 25 0.21 -0.25 -25.62
C GLY A 25 1.69 -0.41 -25.26
N VAL A 26 2.26 0.66 -24.72
CA VAL A 26 3.70 0.83 -24.49
C VAL A 26 4.01 0.96 -23.00
N SER A 27 5.17 0.43 -22.60
CA SER A 27 5.74 0.59 -21.25
C SER A 27 6.47 1.92 -21.08
N ASN A 28 6.86 2.58 -22.18
CA ASN A 28 7.58 3.85 -22.18
C ASN A 28 7.14 4.71 -23.38
N LEU A 29 6.73 5.95 -23.12
CA LEU A 29 6.26 6.87 -24.15
C LEU A 29 7.36 7.37 -25.09
N GLY A 30 8.59 7.53 -24.58
CA GLY A 30 9.74 8.01 -25.35
C GLY A 30 10.33 6.95 -26.27
N THR A 31 10.59 5.74 -25.75
CA THR A 31 11.17 4.65 -26.55
C THR A 31 10.13 3.84 -27.32
N ARG A 32 8.84 3.99 -26.99
CA ARG A 32 7.73 3.23 -27.56
C ARG A 32 7.85 1.71 -27.37
N ALA A 33 8.66 1.26 -26.41
CA ALA A 33 8.81 -0.15 -26.09
C ALA A 33 7.45 -0.76 -25.70
N PRO A 34 7.11 -1.98 -26.18
CA PRO A 34 5.84 -2.61 -25.86
C PRO A 34 5.75 -2.91 -24.35
N MET A 35 4.54 -2.85 -23.81
CA MET A 35 4.29 -3.27 -22.43
C MET A 35 4.42 -4.80 -22.30
N SER A 36 5.14 -5.26 -21.27
CA SER A 36 5.39 -6.68 -21.03
C SER A 36 4.72 -7.18 -19.75
N LEU A 37 4.31 -8.45 -19.74
CA LEU A 37 3.81 -9.12 -18.54
C LEU A 37 4.87 -9.29 -17.45
N ALA A 38 6.14 -9.20 -17.82
CA ALA A 38 7.28 -9.25 -16.92
C ALA A 38 7.58 -7.91 -16.25
N ASP A 39 6.92 -6.83 -16.68
CA ASP A 39 7.20 -5.49 -16.18
C ASP A 39 6.83 -5.36 -14.70
N HIS A 40 7.78 -4.83 -13.93
CA HIS A 40 7.52 -4.36 -12.59
C HIS A 40 6.73 -3.05 -12.64
N VAL A 41 5.76 -2.92 -11.74
CA VAL A 41 4.92 -1.73 -11.55
C VAL A 41 4.80 -1.40 -10.07
N ARG A 42 4.62 -0.12 -9.76
CA ARG A 42 4.24 0.30 -8.41
C ARG A 42 2.78 -0.07 -8.18
N ILE A 43 2.50 -0.81 -7.11
CA ILE A 43 1.17 -1.37 -6.88
C ILE A 43 0.27 -0.49 -6.03
N ALA A 44 0.78 0.67 -5.60
CA ALA A 44 0.07 1.64 -4.79
C ALA A 44 -0.68 0.93 -3.63
N SER A 45 -1.95 1.25 -3.44
CA SER A 45 -2.79 0.77 -2.34
C SER A 45 -2.99 -0.75 -2.26
N ILE A 46 -2.60 -1.54 -3.26
CA ILE A 46 -2.52 -3.01 -3.09
C ILE A 46 -1.56 -3.37 -1.94
N THR A 47 -0.53 -2.53 -1.70
CA THR A 47 0.40 -2.61 -0.56
C THR A 47 -0.33 -2.81 0.79
N LYS A 48 -1.50 -2.18 0.98
CA LYS A 48 -2.28 -2.28 2.22
C LYS A 48 -2.63 -3.73 2.56
N SER A 49 -2.93 -4.55 1.56
CA SER A 49 -3.24 -5.96 1.78
C SER A 49 -2.04 -6.76 2.31
N PHE A 50 -0.82 -6.42 1.89
CA PHE A 50 0.42 -7.01 2.43
C PHE A 50 0.67 -6.54 3.87
N THR A 51 0.54 -5.23 4.12
CA THR A 51 0.67 -4.65 5.47
C THR A 51 -0.34 -5.26 6.43
N ALA A 52 -1.61 -5.36 6.03
CA ALA A 52 -2.66 -5.99 6.83
C ALA A 52 -2.33 -7.45 7.15
N THR A 53 -1.82 -8.20 6.15
CA THR A 53 -1.41 -9.59 6.36
C THR A 53 -0.27 -9.69 7.38
N ALA A 54 0.77 -8.86 7.26
CA ALA A 54 1.89 -8.85 8.20
C ALA A 54 1.46 -8.49 9.64
N VAL A 55 0.53 -7.54 9.79
CA VAL A 55 -0.07 -7.19 11.10
C VAL A 55 -0.85 -8.37 11.67
N LEU A 56 -1.70 -9.01 10.86
CA LEU A 56 -2.51 -10.16 11.29
C LEU A 56 -1.65 -11.38 11.60
N GLU A 57 -0.49 -11.56 10.96
CA GLU A 57 0.48 -12.57 11.37
C GLU A 57 1.05 -12.30 12.77
N GLN A 58 1.27 -11.04 13.16
CA GLN A 58 1.68 -10.75 14.54
C GLN A 58 0.55 -10.98 15.54
N VAL A 59 -0.70 -10.76 15.13
CA VAL A 59 -1.88 -11.15 15.93
C VAL A 59 -1.93 -12.65 16.13
N GLN A 60 -1.74 -13.42 15.06
CA GLN A 60 -1.69 -14.88 15.12
C GLN A 60 -0.57 -15.40 16.04
N ARG A 61 0.57 -14.72 16.06
CA ARG A 61 1.72 -15.05 16.92
C ARG A 61 1.53 -14.60 18.38
N GLY A 62 0.39 -14.02 18.73
CA GLY A 62 0.09 -13.52 20.08
C GLY A 62 0.89 -12.26 20.48
N ARG A 63 1.59 -11.61 19.54
CA ARG A 63 2.43 -10.43 19.81
C ARG A 63 1.66 -9.11 19.74
N LEU A 64 0.47 -9.14 19.16
CA LEU A 64 -0.42 -8.00 18.97
C LEU A 64 -1.86 -8.47 19.16
N SER A 65 -2.73 -7.62 19.71
CA SER A 65 -4.18 -7.87 19.72
C SER A 65 -4.89 -6.92 18.77
N LEU A 66 -5.97 -7.38 18.13
CA LEU A 66 -6.87 -6.52 17.37
C LEU A 66 -7.55 -5.45 18.24
N SER A 67 -7.65 -5.67 19.56
CA SER A 67 -8.18 -4.71 20.53
C SER A 67 -7.13 -3.76 21.10
N ASP A 68 -5.83 -3.97 20.83
CA ASP A 68 -4.77 -3.10 21.33
C ASP A 68 -5.02 -1.65 20.92
N LYS A 69 -4.80 -0.74 21.86
CA LYS A 69 -4.95 0.70 21.63
C LYS A 69 -3.76 1.25 20.88
N LEU A 70 -4.02 2.15 19.93
CA LEU A 70 -2.97 2.83 19.18
C LEU A 70 -1.96 3.54 20.10
N SER A 71 -2.43 4.14 21.20
CA SER A 71 -1.59 4.86 22.16
C SER A 71 -0.52 4.00 22.84
N ARG A 72 -0.66 2.66 22.84
CA ARG A 72 0.39 1.74 23.32
C ARG A 72 1.65 1.82 22.45
N TRP A 73 1.48 2.13 21.17
CA TRP A 73 2.53 2.07 20.17
C TRP A 73 2.93 3.46 19.68
N VAL A 74 1.96 4.35 19.44
CA VAL A 74 2.17 5.70 18.91
C VAL A 74 1.48 6.72 19.80
N SER A 75 2.27 7.51 20.51
CA SER A 75 1.78 8.55 21.43
C SER A 75 1.28 9.80 20.69
N GLY A 76 0.42 10.57 21.36
CA GLY A 76 0.00 11.90 20.91
C GLY A 76 -0.98 11.94 19.73
N ILE A 77 -1.40 10.79 19.18
CA ILE A 77 -2.43 10.75 18.14
C ILE A 77 -3.79 11.12 18.75
N PRO A 78 -4.53 12.10 18.20
CA PRO A 78 -5.90 12.39 18.62
C PRO A 78 -6.78 11.13 18.65
N ASN A 79 -7.53 10.92 19.73
CA ASN A 79 -8.29 9.69 20.01
C ASN A 79 -7.46 8.38 20.10
N GLY A 80 -6.12 8.44 20.13
CA GLY A 80 -5.26 7.25 20.11
C GLY A 80 -5.47 6.26 21.26
N ARG A 81 -5.98 6.71 22.42
CA ARG A 81 -6.37 5.83 23.55
C ARG A 81 -7.65 5.03 23.28
N ARG A 82 -8.46 5.45 22.30
CA ARG A 82 -9.72 4.80 21.93
C ARG A 82 -9.56 3.95 20.66
N ILE A 83 -8.77 4.43 19.70
CA ILE A 83 -8.48 3.76 18.42
C ILE A 83 -7.84 2.39 18.67
N THR A 84 -8.37 1.35 18.03
CA THR A 84 -7.81 -0.01 18.07
C THR A 84 -7.07 -0.40 16.79
N VAL A 85 -6.22 -1.42 16.87
CA VAL A 85 -5.60 -2.05 15.69
C VAL A 85 -6.65 -2.48 14.65
N ARG A 86 -7.76 -3.09 15.10
CA ARG A 86 -8.89 -3.45 14.23
C ARG A 86 -9.45 -2.25 13.48
N GLN A 87 -9.63 -1.11 14.16
CA GLN A 87 -10.17 0.10 13.54
C GLN A 87 -9.20 0.70 12.53
N LEU A 88 -7.88 0.57 12.73
CA LEU A 88 -6.90 0.97 11.71
C LEU A 88 -7.00 0.07 10.46
N LEU A 89 -7.00 -1.25 10.65
CA LEU A 89 -7.11 -2.23 9.55
C LEU A 89 -8.39 -2.03 8.73
N ALA A 90 -9.50 -1.71 9.41
CA ALA A 90 -10.81 -1.52 8.81
C ALA A 90 -11.09 -0.11 8.29
N MET A 91 -10.12 0.83 8.34
CA MET A 91 -10.35 2.24 7.95
C MET A 91 -11.45 2.94 8.75
N ARG A 92 -11.53 2.66 10.05
CA ARG A 92 -12.56 3.18 10.99
C ARG A 92 -11.99 3.99 12.15
N SER A 93 -10.73 4.42 12.07
CA SER A 93 -10.06 5.11 13.19
C SER A 93 -10.47 6.58 13.35
N GLY A 94 -10.87 7.24 12.26
CA GLY A 94 -11.13 8.67 12.23
C GLY A 94 -9.89 9.56 12.25
N VAL A 95 -8.68 9.01 12.07
CA VAL A 95 -7.46 9.83 11.96
C VAL A 95 -7.49 10.68 10.70
N TYR A 96 -6.89 11.88 10.77
CA TYR A 96 -6.70 12.74 9.61
C TYR A 96 -5.83 12.05 8.55
N ASP A 97 -6.18 12.14 7.27
CA ASP A 97 -5.37 11.58 6.20
C ASP A 97 -4.27 12.55 5.76
N TYR A 98 -3.01 12.16 5.87
CA TYR A 98 -1.89 13.03 5.56
C TYR A 98 -1.84 13.46 4.09
N THR A 99 -2.42 12.66 3.19
CA THR A 99 -2.54 12.98 1.76
C THR A 99 -3.50 14.15 1.51
N SER A 100 -4.34 14.51 2.48
CA SER A 100 -5.19 15.69 2.43
C SER A 100 -4.49 16.96 2.92
N ASP A 101 -3.28 16.86 3.49
CA ASP A 101 -2.52 18.00 3.97
C ASP A 101 -1.94 18.80 2.79
N PRO A 102 -2.25 20.11 2.66
CA PRO A 102 -1.75 20.91 1.55
C PRO A 102 -0.22 21.05 1.50
N ALA A 103 0.46 21.07 2.64
CA ALA A 103 1.91 21.19 2.69
C ALA A 103 2.60 19.90 2.24
N TRP A 104 2.02 18.74 2.58
CA TRP A 104 2.44 17.43 2.06
C TRP A 104 2.36 17.38 0.53
N ASN A 105 1.21 17.76 -0.03
CA ASN A 105 0.99 17.77 -1.47
C ASN A 105 1.92 18.74 -2.20
N ARG A 106 2.14 19.94 -1.66
CA ARG A 106 3.12 20.89 -2.22
C ARG A 106 4.54 20.30 -2.24
N ARG A 107 4.96 19.64 -1.15
CA ARG A 107 6.27 18.99 -1.06
C ARG A 107 6.43 17.87 -2.09
N PHE A 108 5.43 17.01 -2.23
CA PHE A 108 5.42 15.94 -3.24
C PHE A 108 5.47 16.49 -4.67
N ASN A 109 4.65 17.49 -4.97
CA ASN A 109 4.60 18.08 -6.31
C ASN A 109 5.91 18.80 -6.69
N ALA A 110 6.60 19.39 -5.71
CA ALA A 110 7.89 20.05 -5.93
C ALA A 110 9.03 19.03 -6.12
N ASN A 111 9.05 17.94 -5.35
CA ASN A 111 10.08 16.91 -5.45
C ASN A 111 9.55 15.52 -5.06
N PRO A 112 9.15 14.70 -6.05
CA PRO A 112 8.62 13.34 -5.82
C PRO A 112 9.62 12.34 -5.23
N VAL A 113 10.92 12.66 -5.23
CA VAL A 113 11.98 11.83 -4.67
C VAL A 113 12.54 12.39 -3.35
N ALA A 114 11.94 13.47 -2.82
CA ALA A 114 12.31 14.04 -1.53
C ALA A 114 12.26 13.00 -0.39
N PRO A 115 13.03 13.18 0.70
CA PRO A 115 13.08 12.21 1.80
C PRO A 115 11.82 12.28 2.68
N PHE A 116 10.75 11.59 2.30
CA PHE A 116 9.56 11.43 3.13
C PHE A 116 9.81 10.44 4.28
N LYS A 117 9.24 10.71 5.45
CA LYS A 117 9.39 9.83 6.63
C LYS A 117 8.03 9.51 7.26
N PRO A 118 7.84 8.31 7.83
CA PRO A 118 6.64 8.01 8.62
C PRO A 118 6.41 8.98 9.79
N SER A 119 7.47 9.57 10.35
CA SER A 119 7.39 10.60 11.38
C SER A 119 6.69 11.89 10.90
N ASP A 120 6.84 12.23 9.61
CA ASP A 120 6.20 13.41 9.02
C ASP A 120 4.67 13.21 9.00
N VAL A 121 4.22 12.00 8.66
CA VAL A 121 2.80 11.59 8.69
C VAL A 121 2.25 11.68 10.11
N VAL A 122 2.98 11.17 11.11
CA VAL A 122 2.59 11.29 12.52
C VAL A 122 2.45 12.76 12.94
N ALA A 123 3.39 13.63 12.55
CA ALA A 123 3.32 15.05 12.84
C ALA A 123 2.10 15.73 12.19
N ILE A 124 1.74 15.33 10.97
CA ILE A 124 0.52 15.78 10.29
C ILE A 124 -0.73 15.35 11.06
N ILE A 125 -0.83 14.08 11.44
CA ILE A 125 -2.00 13.57 12.17
C ILE A 125 -2.17 14.30 13.52
N ARG A 126 -1.07 14.56 14.24
CA ARG A 126 -1.10 15.21 15.55
C ARG A 126 -1.63 16.64 15.54
N ARG A 127 -1.38 17.40 14.48
CA ARG A 127 -1.78 18.81 14.38
C ARG A 127 -3.20 19.01 13.81
N HIS A 128 -3.84 17.95 13.31
CA HIS A 128 -5.18 18.03 12.75
C HIS A 128 -6.23 17.43 13.68
N LYS A 129 -7.47 17.93 13.57
CA LYS A 129 -8.62 17.33 14.26
C LYS A 129 -8.92 15.94 13.66
N PRO A 130 -9.38 14.97 14.47
CA PRO A 130 -9.97 13.74 13.96
C PRO A 130 -11.12 14.04 12.99
N LEU A 131 -11.28 13.21 11.97
CA LEU A 131 -12.37 13.30 11.00
C LEU A 131 -13.70 12.85 11.60
N PHE A 132 -13.66 11.89 12.53
CA PHE A 132 -14.82 11.36 13.27
C PHE A 132 -14.35 10.56 14.49
N ALA A 133 -15.30 10.15 15.35
CA ALA A 133 -15.00 9.29 16.50
C ALA A 133 -14.61 7.86 16.08
N PRO A 134 -13.65 7.19 16.75
CA PRO A 134 -13.22 5.85 16.36
C PRO A 134 -14.38 4.85 16.32
N GLY A 135 -14.50 4.13 15.21
CA GLY A 135 -15.55 3.14 14.97
C GLY A 135 -16.86 3.70 14.43
N ALA A 136 -17.05 5.02 14.36
CA ALA A 136 -18.33 5.61 13.96
C ALA A 136 -18.63 5.48 12.45
N LYS A 137 -17.59 5.51 11.60
CA LYS A 137 -17.71 5.46 10.14
C LYS A 137 -16.55 4.67 9.55
N THR A 138 -16.72 4.23 8.30
CA THR A 138 -15.63 3.74 7.46
C THR A 138 -15.24 4.83 6.50
N GLN A 139 -13.98 5.27 6.54
CA GLN A 139 -13.44 6.28 5.66
C GLN A 139 -11.98 5.97 5.36
N TYR A 140 -11.68 5.91 4.07
CA TYR A 140 -10.33 5.68 3.59
C TYR A 140 -9.38 6.77 4.11
N ALA A 141 -8.27 6.34 4.72
CA ALA A 141 -7.16 7.23 5.03
C ALA A 141 -5.85 6.43 5.04
N ASP A 142 -4.87 6.86 4.24
CA ASP A 142 -3.55 6.23 4.16
C ASP A 142 -2.80 6.28 5.49
N SER A 143 -3.06 7.32 6.29
CA SER A 143 -2.62 7.45 7.68
C SER A 143 -2.84 6.17 8.50
N ASN A 144 -3.95 5.44 8.31
CA ASN A 144 -4.20 4.19 9.03
C ASN A 144 -3.08 3.16 8.81
N TYR A 145 -2.66 3.01 7.56
CA TYR A 145 -1.71 1.98 7.16
C TYR A 145 -0.26 2.39 7.42
N VAL A 146 0.04 3.69 7.42
CA VAL A 146 1.32 4.21 7.94
C VAL A 146 1.44 3.92 9.44
N LEU A 147 0.38 4.18 10.23
CA LEU A 147 0.37 3.86 11.67
C LEU A 147 0.53 2.35 11.93
N LEU A 148 -0.13 1.50 11.13
CA LEU A 148 0.05 0.05 11.19
C LEU A 148 1.50 -0.38 10.89
N GLY A 149 2.17 0.30 9.96
CA GLY A 149 3.59 0.11 9.70
C GLY A 149 4.46 0.39 10.93
N ILE A 150 4.23 1.52 11.59
CA ILE A 150 4.94 1.90 12.83
C ILE A 150 4.68 0.90 13.96
N ILE A 151 3.43 0.43 14.11
CA ILE A 151 3.09 -0.63 15.06
C ILE A 151 3.87 -1.91 14.74
N LEU A 152 3.93 -2.30 13.47
CA LEU A 152 4.62 -3.52 13.04
C LEU A 152 6.12 -3.48 13.35
N GLU A 153 6.78 -2.34 13.14
CA GLU A 153 8.18 -2.17 13.55
C GLU A 153 8.37 -2.29 15.06
N LYS A 154 7.51 -1.63 15.85
CA LYS A 154 7.58 -1.67 17.32
C LYS A 154 7.31 -3.05 17.91
N VAL A 155 6.37 -3.80 17.33
CA VAL A 155 6.02 -5.15 17.77
C VAL A 155 7.13 -6.15 17.44
N THR A 156 7.83 -5.97 16.32
CA THR A 156 8.78 -6.95 15.80
C THR A 156 10.24 -6.62 16.08
N GLY A 157 10.56 -5.36 16.38
CA GLY A 157 11.94 -4.87 16.47
C GLY A 157 12.69 -4.88 15.14
N ARG A 158 12.00 -5.03 14.01
CA ARG A 158 12.57 -5.11 12.66
C ARG A 158 11.97 -4.02 11.78
N SER A 159 12.73 -3.58 10.77
CA SER A 159 12.19 -2.66 9.77
C SER A 159 11.00 -3.28 9.04
N VAL A 160 10.04 -2.45 8.65
CA VAL A 160 8.83 -2.95 7.99
C VAL A 160 9.12 -3.61 6.66
N GLU A 161 10.13 -3.11 5.94
CA GLU A 161 10.59 -3.68 4.67
C GLU A 161 11.10 -5.11 4.88
N SER A 162 11.83 -5.35 5.98
CA SER A 162 12.32 -6.67 6.36
C SER A 162 11.17 -7.61 6.76
N VAL A 163 10.22 -7.12 7.55
CA VAL A 163 9.06 -7.92 7.99
C VAL A 163 8.21 -8.33 6.81
N ILE A 164 7.75 -7.39 5.98
CA ILE A 164 6.90 -7.71 4.82
C ILE A 164 7.65 -8.59 3.82
N THR A 165 8.95 -8.34 3.59
CA THR A 165 9.74 -9.16 2.67
C THR A 165 9.89 -10.61 3.16
N ARG A 166 10.32 -10.83 4.39
CA ARG A 166 10.52 -12.20 4.89
C ARG A 166 9.22 -12.91 5.18
N ASP A 167 8.32 -12.25 5.90
CA ASP A 167 7.19 -12.90 6.55
C ASP A 167 5.99 -12.98 5.60
N VAL A 168 5.89 -12.12 4.58
CA VAL A 168 4.79 -12.15 3.60
C VAL A 168 5.27 -12.53 2.20
N ILE A 169 6.13 -11.71 1.57
CA ILE A 169 6.53 -11.86 0.16
C ILE A 169 7.19 -13.22 -0.09
N LYS A 170 8.21 -13.57 0.71
CA LYS A 170 8.93 -14.84 0.56
C LYS A 170 8.06 -16.05 0.86
N ARG A 171 7.22 -15.98 1.90
CA ARG A 171 6.29 -17.07 2.27
C ARG A 171 5.21 -17.30 1.22
N ALA A 172 4.79 -16.23 0.52
CA ALA A 172 3.85 -16.32 -0.60
C ALA A 172 4.51 -16.68 -1.94
N GLY A 173 5.83 -16.86 -1.99
CA GLY A 173 6.55 -17.24 -3.22
C GLY A 173 6.56 -16.17 -4.32
N LEU A 174 6.47 -14.89 -3.95
CA LEU A 174 6.34 -13.76 -4.87
C LEU A 174 7.73 -13.21 -5.24
N ARG A 175 8.29 -13.70 -6.36
CA ARG A 175 9.69 -13.43 -6.76
C ARG A 175 9.89 -12.09 -7.48
N GLY A 176 8.86 -11.54 -8.09
CA GLY A 176 8.85 -10.22 -8.74
C GLY A 176 8.28 -9.11 -7.85
N THR A 177 8.08 -9.38 -6.55
CA THR A 177 7.50 -8.43 -5.59
C THR A 177 8.55 -7.96 -4.60
N SER A 178 8.57 -6.66 -4.32
CA SER A 178 9.51 -6.06 -3.37
C SER A 178 8.90 -4.90 -2.58
N PHE A 179 9.46 -4.65 -1.40
CA PHE A 179 9.25 -3.42 -0.66
C PHE A 179 10.53 -2.56 -0.81
N PRO A 180 10.53 -1.58 -1.73
CA PRO A 180 11.73 -0.80 -2.03
C PRO A 180 12.07 0.22 -0.93
N THR A 181 13.36 0.51 -0.78
CA THR A 181 13.89 1.58 0.09
C THR A 181 14.42 2.78 -0.71
N THR A 182 14.45 2.69 -2.04
CA THR A 182 14.90 3.76 -2.95
C THR A 182 13.88 3.99 -4.06
N PRO A 183 13.95 5.12 -4.79
CA PRO A 183 13.07 5.37 -5.94
C PRO A 183 13.31 4.47 -7.17
N ALA A 184 14.30 3.56 -7.12
CA ALA A 184 14.61 2.69 -8.24
C ALA A 184 13.51 1.66 -8.53
N MET A 185 13.42 1.22 -9.78
CA MET A 185 12.53 0.14 -10.24
C MET A 185 13.37 -1.05 -10.71
N PRO A 186 13.06 -2.29 -10.27
CA PRO A 186 13.68 -3.49 -10.82
C PRO A 186 13.36 -3.64 -12.31
N ARG A 187 14.33 -4.05 -13.12
CA ARG A 187 14.12 -4.27 -14.57
C ARG A 187 13.58 -5.68 -14.84
N PRO A 188 12.77 -5.87 -15.90
CA PRO A 188 12.14 -4.82 -16.71
C PRO A 188 11.00 -4.14 -15.93
N TYR A 189 10.65 -2.89 -16.26
CA TYR A 189 9.56 -2.16 -15.63
C TYR A 189 8.81 -1.29 -16.62
N SER A 190 7.55 -1.03 -16.30
CA SER A 190 6.71 -0.07 -17.00
C SER A 190 6.80 1.29 -16.32
N HIS A 191 6.86 2.35 -17.13
CA HIS A 191 6.85 3.72 -16.64
C HIS A 191 5.45 4.12 -16.15
N GLY A 192 5.41 4.92 -15.08
CA GLY A 192 4.18 5.49 -14.53
C GLY A 192 4.03 6.93 -15.00
N TYR A 193 2.92 7.24 -15.68
CA TYR A 193 2.64 8.58 -16.20
C TYR A 193 1.41 9.17 -15.52
N TYR A 194 1.47 10.46 -15.16
CA TYR A 194 0.35 11.20 -14.60
C TYR A 194 0.11 12.49 -15.38
N ALA A 195 -1.14 12.77 -15.70
CA ALA A 195 -1.56 13.91 -16.53
C ALA A 195 -2.63 14.75 -15.82
N GLY A 196 -2.56 14.86 -14.49
CA GLY A 196 -3.62 15.48 -13.68
C GLY A 196 -4.87 14.60 -13.54
N ASP A 197 -5.74 14.95 -12.59
CA ASP A 197 -6.93 14.14 -12.25
C ASP A 197 -7.94 14.06 -13.41
N ASN A 198 -8.02 15.10 -14.24
CA ASN A 198 -8.85 15.12 -15.44
C ASN A 198 -8.18 14.47 -16.66
N GLY A 199 -6.94 13.97 -16.51
CA GLY A 199 -6.13 13.39 -17.58
C GLY A 199 -5.85 14.34 -18.74
N LYS A 200 -5.96 15.66 -18.54
CA LYS A 200 -5.75 16.71 -19.55
C LYS A 200 -4.53 17.60 -19.26
N GLY A 201 -3.88 17.42 -18.11
CA GLY A 201 -2.67 18.14 -17.75
C GLY A 201 -1.44 17.65 -18.52
N VAL A 202 -0.32 18.35 -18.29
CA VAL A 202 0.97 17.95 -18.84
C VAL A 202 1.35 16.57 -18.30
N ILE A 203 1.65 15.64 -19.20
CA ILE A 203 2.11 14.29 -18.83
C ILE A 203 3.46 14.41 -18.13
N ARG A 204 3.53 13.85 -16.92
CA ARG A 204 4.75 13.75 -16.13
C ARG A 204 5.07 12.30 -15.85
N ASP A 205 6.35 11.95 -15.91
CA ASP A 205 6.85 10.63 -15.55
C ASP A 205 7.07 10.56 -14.03
N TYR A 206 6.27 9.72 -13.36
CA TYR A 206 6.32 9.41 -11.92
C TYR A 206 6.82 7.98 -11.66
N THR A 207 7.60 7.40 -12.59
CA THR A 207 8.18 6.07 -12.42
C THR A 207 9.08 5.98 -11.19
N ARG A 208 9.87 7.03 -10.96
CA ARG A 208 10.78 7.16 -9.82
C ARG A 208 10.16 8.09 -8.78
N VAL A 209 9.59 7.51 -7.74
CA VAL A 209 9.08 8.22 -6.56
C VAL A 209 9.68 7.62 -5.30
N ASN A 210 9.89 8.44 -4.28
CA ASN A 210 10.33 7.94 -2.99
C ASN A 210 9.27 6.97 -2.43
N PRO A 211 9.62 5.70 -2.14
CA PRO A 211 8.65 4.73 -1.65
C PRO A 211 8.09 5.07 -0.26
N HIS A 212 8.81 5.85 0.55
CA HIS A 212 8.33 6.35 1.84
C HIS A 212 7.25 7.43 1.73
N LEU A 213 6.95 7.93 0.52
CA LEU A 213 5.80 8.81 0.28
C LEU A 213 4.50 8.14 0.75
N ALA A 214 4.25 6.90 0.30
CA ALA A 214 3.08 6.12 0.73
C ALA A 214 3.47 4.99 1.70
N TRP A 215 4.74 4.57 1.71
CA TRP A 215 5.31 3.55 2.58
C TRP A 215 4.42 2.31 2.71
N THR A 216 3.98 1.93 3.91
CA THR A 216 3.11 0.76 4.15
C THR A 216 1.66 0.94 3.68
N ALA A 217 1.28 2.15 3.26
CA ALA A 217 0.01 2.39 2.59
C ALA A 217 0.10 2.21 1.06
N GLY A 218 1.29 2.28 0.43
CA GLY A 218 1.35 2.26 -1.03
C GLY A 218 2.72 2.08 -1.72
N GLY A 219 3.79 1.79 -1.00
CA GLY A 219 5.16 1.88 -1.50
C GLY A 219 5.68 0.65 -2.24
N MET A 220 4.93 -0.45 -2.33
CA MET A 220 5.44 -1.70 -2.91
C MET A 220 5.48 -1.71 -4.44
N ILE A 221 6.30 -2.62 -4.96
CA ILE A 221 6.45 -2.94 -6.38
C ILE A 221 6.12 -4.42 -6.58
N SER A 222 5.46 -4.77 -7.68
CA SER A 222 5.16 -6.16 -8.04
C SER A 222 5.11 -6.31 -9.57
N THR A 223 4.85 -7.54 -10.02
CA THR A 223 4.53 -7.88 -11.40
C THR A 223 3.10 -8.40 -11.48
N LEU A 224 2.50 -8.37 -12.67
CA LEU A 224 1.14 -8.89 -12.86
C LEU A 224 1.03 -10.37 -12.44
N GLY A 225 2.04 -11.19 -12.77
CA GLY A 225 2.07 -12.61 -12.42
C GLY A 225 2.08 -12.85 -10.91
N ASP A 226 2.80 -12.05 -10.14
CA ASP A 226 2.79 -12.16 -8.68
C ASP A 226 1.52 -11.60 -8.06
N LEU A 227 0.92 -10.55 -8.63
CA LEU A 227 -0.37 -10.03 -8.17
C LEU A 227 -1.50 -11.06 -8.33
N VAL A 228 -1.49 -11.87 -9.39
CA VAL A 228 -2.44 -12.99 -9.55
C VAL A 228 -2.27 -14.04 -8.44
N LYS A 229 -1.03 -14.41 -8.11
CA LYS A 229 -0.75 -15.32 -6.99
C LYS A 229 -1.18 -14.70 -5.65
N TRP A 230 -0.88 -13.42 -5.46
CA TRP A 230 -1.25 -12.69 -4.26
C TRP A 230 -2.76 -12.59 -4.09
N ALA A 231 -3.53 -12.38 -5.16
CA ALA A 231 -4.98 -12.40 -5.11
C ALA A 231 -5.52 -13.74 -4.58
N LYS A 232 -4.92 -14.87 -4.98
CA LYS A 232 -5.26 -16.19 -4.45
C LYS A 232 -4.89 -16.33 -2.97
N VAL A 233 -3.68 -15.94 -2.57
CA VAL A 233 -3.24 -15.94 -1.16
C VAL A 233 -4.18 -15.10 -0.31
N LEU A 234 -4.57 -13.94 -0.80
CA LEU A 234 -5.51 -13.06 -0.14
C LEU A 234 -6.86 -13.76 -0.02
N ALA A 235 -7.48 -14.19 -1.11
CA ALA A 235 -8.81 -14.81 -1.10
C ALA A 235 -8.91 -16.01 -0.14
N THR A 236 -7.93 -16.92 -0.17
CA THR A 236 -7.94 -18.12 0.67
C THR A 236 -7.44 -17.88 2.09
N GLY A 237 -6.67 -16.80 2.31
CA GLY A 237 -6.05 -16.53 3.60
C GLY A 237 -4.91 -17.49 3.93
N SER A 238 -4.17 -18.00 2.94
CA SER A 238 -3.21 -19.10 3.16
C SER A 238 -2.04 -18.79 4.10
N LEU A 239 -1.84 -17.53 4.50
CA LEU A 239 -0.87 -17.12 5.51
C LEU A 239 -1.48 -16.93 6.92
N LEU A 240 -2.80 -17.02 7.04
CA LEU A 240 -3.55 -16.75 8.27
C LEU A 240 -4.34 -18.00 8.69
N SER A 241 -4.66 -18.08 9.98
CA SER A 241 -5.60 -19.06 10.51
C SER A 241 -7.00 -18.79 9.96
N ARG A 242 -7.83 -19.85 9.87
CA ARG A 242 -9.22 -19.71 9.40
C ARG A 242 -9.99 -18.65 10.17
N SER A 243 -9.81 -18.58 11.50
CA SER A 243 -10.47 -17.57 12.34
C SER A 243 -10.04 -16.14 11.99
N LEU A 244 -8.74 -15.88 11.85
CA LEU A 244 -8.25 -14.54 11.48
C LEU A 244 -8.62 -14.16 10.05
N GLN A 245 -8.63 -15.12 9.13
CA GLN A 245 -9.11 -14.91 7.78
C GLN A 245 -10.58 -14.49 7.78
N SER A 246 -11.45 -15.19 8.52
CA SER A 246 -12.86 -14.82 8.67
C SER A 246 -13.02 -13.42 9.24
N GLN A 247 -12.23 -13.05 10.26
CA GLN A 247 -12.26 -11.70 10.81
C GLN A 247 -11.82 -10.63 9.81
N ARG A 248 -10.77 -10.91 9.01
CA ARG A 248 -10.27 -9.98 8.00
C ARG A 248 -11.31 -9.69 6.93
N LEU A 249 -12.11 -10.68 6.54
CA LEU A 249 -13.21 -10.52 5.57
C LEU A 249 -14.38 -9.69 6.13
N GLN A 250 -14.41 -9.42 7.43
CA GLN A 250 -15.41 -8.59 8.10
C GLN A 250 -14.89 -7.18 8.43
N PHE A 251 -13.70 -6.81 7.98
CA PHE A 251 -13.19 -5.45 8.13
C PHE A 251 -13.92 -4.52 7.13
N GLY A 252 -15.16 -4.16 7.45
CA GLY A 252 -16.04 -3.23 6.73
C GLY A 252 -16.57 -2.12 7.62
#